data_AF-A0A377XMA2-F1
#
_entry.id   AF-A0A377XMA2-F1
#
_cell.length_a   1.000
_cell.length_b   1.000
_cell.length_c   1.000
_cell.angle_alpha   90.00
_cell.angle_beta   90.00
_cell.angle_gamma   90.00
#
_symmetry.space_group_name_H-M   'P 1'
#
loop_
_entity.id
_entity.type
_entity.pdbx_description
1 polymer ?
#
loop_
_entity_poly.entity_id
_entity_poly.type
_entity_poly.pdbx_seq_one_letter_code
_entity_poly.pdbx_strand_id
1 'polypeptide(L)'
;MHYLAATNDLPQAEARMHRLAATAPGNQGLQIDYAALLQERGLPRAAERQLKAAESLEPTSLQLERQQAWVALDLQEWRQMDLLTDDVVARSPRDLNTQRLARAREIHHLSELRLSVGKGLHSDNPVSGTHDLSFETAIYSPPLSRQLAVVRRAPLR
;
A
#
# COMPACT_ATOMS: atom_id res chain seq x y z
N MET A 1 0.32 14.90 -5.18
CA MET A 1 -0.32 16.14 -4.71
C MET A 1 -0.53 16.04 -3.20
N HIS A 2 0.42 16.52 -2.39
CA HIS A 2 0.33 16.59 -0.92
C HIS A 2 0.00 18.03 -0.52
N TYR A 3 -1.27 18.40 -0.38
CA TYR A 3 -1.62 19.76 0.05
C TYR A 3 -2.98 19.91 0.77
N LEU A 4 -3.43 18.91 1.54
CA LEU A 4 -4.64 19.06 2.40
C LEU A 4 -4.37 18.99 3.91
N ALA A 5 -3.11 19.05 4.34
CA ALA A 5 -2.76 19.07 5.76
C ALA A 5 -2.78 20.47 6.43
N ALA A 6 -3.43 21.48 5.84
CA ALA A 6 -3.31 22.87 6.32
C ALA A 6 -4.61 23.55 6.81
N THR A 7 -5.78 22.90 6.76
CA THR A 7 -7.00 23.50 7.29
C THR A 7 -7.73 22.47 8.14
N ASN A 8 -7.69 22.70 9.45
CA ASN A 8 -8.34 21.95 10.53
C ASN A 8 -9.89 21.98 10.44
N ASP A 9 -10.45 21.75 9.25
CA ASP A 9 -11.87 21.83 8.90
C ASP A 9 -12.31 20.53 8.21
N LEU A 10 -11.74 19.42 8.68
CA LEU A 10 -11.98 18.06 8.18
C LEU A 10 -13.48 17.72 8.02
N PRO A 11 -14.40 18.13 8.92
CA PRO A 11 -15.84 17.89 8.72
C PRO A 11 -16.44 18.65 7.53
N GLN A 12 -16.00 19.88 7.25
CA GLN A 12 -16.48 20.64 6.09
C GLN A 12 -15.96 20.08 4.78
N ALA A 13 -14.69 19.64 4.75
CA ALA A 13 -14.10 18.96 3.61
C ALA A 13 -14.88 17.67 3.29
N GLU A 14 -15.22 16.89 4.32
CA GLU A 14 -16.06 15.70 4.20
C GLU A 14 -17.44 16.01 3.64
N ALA A 15 -18.15 16.99 4.20
CA ALA A 15 -19.48 17.36 3.72
C ALA A 15 -19.48 17.84 2.26
N ARG A 16 -18.45 18.59 1.85
CA ARG A 16 -18.28 19.04 0.46
C ARG A 16 -17.96 17.87 -0.47
N MET A 17 -17.02 16.99 -0.09
CA MET A 17 -16.63 15.84 -0.91
C MET A 17 -17.78 14.84 -1.04
N HIS A 18 -18.48 14.55 0.05
CA HIS A 18 -19.68 13.72 0.04
C HIS A 18 -20.74 14.29 -0.90
N ARG A 19 -21.00 15.61 -0.84
CA ARG A 19 -21.95 16.25 -1.76
C ARG A 19 -21.52 16.11 -3.22
N LEU A 20 -20.24 16.34 -3.53
CA LEU A 20 -19.71 16.19 -4.89
C LEU A 20 -19.88 14.77 -5.40
N ALA A 21 -19.45 13.77 -4.63
CA ALA A 21 -19.61 12.36 -4.95
C ALA A 21 -21.10 11.97 -5.12
N ALA A 22 -21.99 12.48 -4.25
CA ALA A 22 -23.43 12.22 -4.34
C ALA A 22 -24.08 12.85 -5.59
N THR A 23 -23.62 14.02 -6.03
CA THR A 23 -24.13 14.69 -7.25
C THR A 23 -23.53 14.16 -8.54
N ALA A 24 -22.45 13.38 -8.47
CA ALA A 24 -21.76 12.79 -9.61
C ALA A 24 -21.54 11.27 -9.41
N PRO A 25 -22.62 10.47 -9.29
CA PRO A 25 -22.50 9.04 -8.98
C PRO A 25 -21.77 8.24 -10.06
N GLY A 26 -21.76 8.71 -11.32
CA GLY A 26 -21.03 8.08 -12.42
C GLY A 26 -19.55 8.49 -12.54
N ASN A 27 -19.05 9.39 -11.70
CA ASN A 27 -17.66 9.82 -11.73
C ASN A 27 -16.84 8.98 -10.73
N GLN A 28 -16.21 7.91 -11.23
CA GLN A 28 -15.45 6.99 -10.38
C GLN A 28 -14.31 7.67 -9.62
N GLY A 29 -13.60 8.60 -10.25
CA GLY A 29 -12.53 9.36 -9.61
C GLY A 29 -13.01 10.08 -8.34
N LEU A 30 -14.16 10.75 -8.40
CA LEU A 30 -14.76 11.42 -7.22
C LEU A 30 -15.20 10.43 -6.13
N GLN A 31 -15.68 9.24 -6.52
CA GLN A 31 -16.02 8.20 -5.54
C GLN A 31 -14.75 7.66 -4.83
N ILE A 32 -13.65 7.50 -5.57
CA ILE A 32 -12.36 7.06 -5.02
C ILE A 32 -11.77 8.14 -4.11
N ASP A 33 -11.82 9.41 -4.51
CA ASP A 33 -11.32 10.53 -3.71
C ASP A 33 -12.12 10.67 -2.39
N TYR A 34 -13.44 10.45 -2.44
CA TYR A 34 -14.26 10.40 -1.22
C TYR A 34 -13.88 9.22 -0.32
N ALA A 35 -13.62 8.04 -0.89
CA ALA A 35 -13.14 6.90 -0.12
C ALA A 35 -11.75 7.14 0.51
N ALA A 36 -10.84 7.81 -0.19
CA ALA A 36 -9.54 8.21 0.34
C ALA A 36 -9.69 9.15 1.54
N LEU A 37 -10.60 10.13 1.46
CA LEU A 37 -10.91 11.00 2.58
C LEU A 37 -11.49 10.22 3.78
N LEU A 38 -12.38 9.25 3.55
CA LEU A 38 -12.89 8.37 4.61
C LEU A 38 -11.77 7.55 5.26
N GLN A 39 -10.82 7.05 4.48
CA GLN A 39 -9.64 6.35 4.99
C GLN A 39 -8.78 7.27 5.87
N GLU A 40 -8.44 8.48 5.38
CA GLU A 40 -7.66 9.48 6.13
C GLU A 40 -8.34 9.90 7.46
N ARG A 41 -9.66 9.78 7.52
CA ARG A 41 -10.47 10.04 8.74
C ARG A 41 -10.47 8.86 9.72
N GLY A 42 -9.79 7.76 9.40
CA GLY A 42 -9.79 6.53 10.20
C GLY A 42 -11.07 5.71 10.08
N LEU A 43 -11.80 5.84 8.95
CA LEU A 43 -13.04 5.10 8.67
C LEU A 43 -12.85 4.08 7.52
N PRO A 44 -11.88 3.15 7.60
CA PRO A 44 -11.51 2.31 6.47
C PRO A 44 -12.64 1.35 6.03
N ARG A 45 -13.53 0.93 6.94
CA ARG A 45 -14.73 0.15 6.58
C ARG A 45 -15.75 0.95 5.77
N ALA A 46 -15.84 2.26 5.98
CA ALA A 46 -16.69 3.12 5.17
C ALA A 46 -16.07 3.33 3.77
N ALA A 47 -14.74 3.56 3.73
CA ALA A 47 -13.99 3.64 2.48
C ALA A 47 -14.12 2.36 1.64
N GLU A 48 -13.99 1.18 2.25
CA GLU A 48 -14.16 -0.11 1.58
C GLU A 48 -15.53 -0.24 0.90
N ARG A 49 -16.62 0.10 1.61
CA ARG A 49 -17.97 0.07 1.03
C ARG A 49 -18.13 1.04 -0.13
N GLN A 50 -17.56 2.23 0.00
CA GLN A 50 -17.57 3.25 -1.04
C GLN A 50 -16.83 2.78 -2.31
N LEU A 51 -15.67 2.14 -2.15
CA LEU A 51 -14.88 1.60 -3.26
C LEU A 51 -15.57 0.42 -3.94
N LYS A 52 -16.22 -0.47 -3.19
CA LYS A 52 -17.02 -1.58 -3.75
C LYS A 52 -18.17 -1.07 -4.62
N ALA A 53 -18.82 0.02 -4.24
CA ALA A 53 -19.84 0.65 -5.09
C ALA A 53 -19.21 1.25 -6.37
N ALA A 54 -18.06 1.92 -6.24
CA ALA A 54 -17.34 2.53 -7.34
C ALA A 54 -16.75 1.52 -8.36
N GLU A 55 -16.48 0.28 -7.93
CA GLU A 55 -15.97 -0.80 -8.77
C GLU A 55 -16.90 -1.12 -9.94
N SER A 56 -18.22 -0.96 -9.76
CA SER A 56 -19.21 -1.18 -10.82
C SER A 56 -19.07 -0.25 -12.04
N LEU A 57 -18.37 0.88 -11.89
CA LEU A 57 -18.19 1.88 -12.95
C LEU A 57 -17.02 1.52 -13.87
N GLU A 58 -15.86 1.23 -13.28
CA GLU A 58 -14.64 0.86 -14.01
C GLU A 58 -13.81 -0.12 -13.15
N PRO A 59 -14.05 -1.44 -13.27
CA PRO A 59 -13.47 -2.44 -12.36
C PRO A 59 -11.95 -2.56 -12.42
N THR A 60 -11.33 -2.19 -13.54
CA THR A 60 -9.88 -2.38 -13.79
C THR A 60 -9.06 -1.11 -13.62
N SER A 61 -9.65 -0.08 -13.02
CA SER A 61 -9.01 1.21 -12.76
C SER A 61 -7.83 1.06 -11.80
N LEU A 62 -6.63 1.45 -12.25
CA LEU A 62 -5.42 1.44 -11.42
C LEU A 62 -5.56 2.34 -10.18
N GLN A 63 -6.35 3.41 -10.26
CA GLN A 63 -6.60 4.29 -9.13
C GLN A 63 -7.49 3.60 -8.09
N LEU A 64 -8.54 2.90 -8.55
CA LEU A 64 -9.44 2.13 -7.70
C LEU A 64 -8.69 1.05 -6.93
N GLU A 65 -7.97 0.17 -7.64
CA GLU A 65 -7.31 -0.99 -7.04
C GLU A 65 -6.19 -0.57 -6.07
N ARG A 66 -5.46 0.50 -6.39
CA ARG A 66 -4.47 1.06 -5.47
C ARG A 66 -5.12 1.57 -4.20
N GLN A 67 -6.26 2.25 -4.30
CA GLN A 67 -6.99 2.75 -3.14
C GLN A 67 -7.58 1.58 -2.32
N GLN A 68 -8.09 0.53 -2.97
CA GLN A 68 -8.53 -0.69 -2.31
C GLN A 68 -7.39 -1.38 -1.57
N ALA A 69 -6.17 -1.41 -2.12
CA ALA A 69 -5.00 -1.97 -1.43
C ALA A 69 -4.61 -1.17 -0.18
N TRP A 70 -4.64 0.17 -0.24
CA TRP A 70 -4.42 1.02 0.94
C TRP A 70 -5.48 0.78 2.02
N VAL A 71 -6.75 0.69 1.64
CA VAL A 71 -7.83 0.38 2.59
C VAL A 71 -7.67 -1.03 3.17
N ALA A 72 -7.31 -2.03 2.36
CA ALA A 72 -7.04 -3.39 2.82
C ALA A 72 -5.87 -3.43 3.82
N LEU A 73 -4.82 -2.61 3.62
CA LEU A 73 -3.72 -2.44 4.56
C LEU A 73 -4.24 -1.93 5.92
N ASP A 74 -5.04 -0.86 5.93
CA ASP A 74 -5.62 -0.29 7.16
C ASP A 74 -6.60 -1.25 7.86
N LEU A 75 -7.29 -2.08 7.09
CA LEU A 75 -8.21 -3.11 7.57
C LEU A 75 -7.55 -4.40 8.02
N GLN A 76 -6.23 -4.53 7.83
CA GLN A 76 -5.48 -5.74 8.11
C GLN A 76 -5.88 -6.95 7.25
N GLU A 77 -6.30 -6.69 6.02
CA GLU A 77 -6.73 -7.68 5.04
C GLU A 77 -5.55 -8.07 4.15
N TRP A 78 -4.54 -8.67 4.76
CA TRP A 78 -3.21 -8.88 4.17
C TRP A 78 -3.23 -9.58 2.82
N ARG A 79 -3.98 -10.68 2.71
CA ARG A 79 -4.09 -11.42 1.47
C ARG A 79 -4.66 -10.56 0.34
N GLN A 80 -5.64 -9.70 0.64
CA GLN A 80 -6.23 -8.83 -0.37
C GLN A 80 -5.28 -7.69 -0.72
N MET A 81 -4.64 -7.09 0.27
CA MET A 81 -3.62 -6.06 0.08
C MET A 81 -2.47 -6.57 -0.81
N ASP A 82 -2.01 -7.81 -0.59
CA ASP A 82 -0.97 -8.45 -1.39
C ASP A 82 -1.38 -8.60 -2.85
N LEU A 83 -2.55 -9.22 -3.10
CA LEU A 83 -3.04 -9.48 -4.46
C LEU A 83 -3.25 -8.19 -5.25
N LEU A 84 -3.87 -7.19 -4.63
CA LEU A 84 -4.08 -5.89 -5.27
C LEU A 84 -2.75 -5.17 -5.53
N THR A 85 -1.82 -5.22 -4.58
CA THR A 85 -0.49 -4.59 -4.73
C THR A 85 0.31 -5.27 -5.84
N ASP A 86 0.30 -6.59 -5.92
CA ASP A 86 0.97 -7.35 -6.98
C ASP A 86 0.44 -6.96 -8.37
N ASP A 87 -0.89 -6.85 -8.51
CA ASP A 87 -1.52 -6.46 -9.77
C ASP A 87 -1.14 -5.02 -10.18
N VAL A 88 -1.29 -4.04 -9.29
CA VAL A 88 -0.97 -2.64 -9.63
C VAL A 88 0.52 -2.44 -9.90
N VAL A 89 1.41 -3.20 -9.23
CA VAL A 89 2.86 -3.19 -9.52
C VAL A 89 3.15 -3.80 -10.88
N ALA A 90 2.48 -4.89 -11.25
CA ALA A 90 2.65 -5.50 -12.57
C ALA A 90 2.23 -4.55 -13.71
N ARG A 91 1.12 -3.82 -13.53
CA ARG A 91 0.56 -2.93 -14.54
C ARG A 91 1.15 -1.51 -14.54
N SER A 92 1.68 -1.03 -13.41
CA SER A 92 2.18 0.35 -13.26
C SER A 92 3.47 0.50 -12.42
N PRO A 93 4.56 -0.24 -12.73
CA PRO A 93 5.75 -0.32 -11.86
C PRO A 93 6.51 1.01 -11.69
N ARG A 94 6.36 1.94 -12.64
CA ARG A 94 7.03 3.25 -12.63
C ARG A 94 6.19 4.36 -12.01
N ASP A 95 4.92 4.09 -11.67
CA ASP A 95 4.06 5.08 -11.04
C ASP A 95 4.47 5.31 -9.58
N LEU A 96 4.57 6.57 -9.17
CA LEU A 96 5.03 6.93 -7.83
C LEU A 96 4.05 6.48 -6.74
N ASN A 97 2.74 6.49 -7.00
CA ASN A 97 1.75 6.05 -6.01
C ASN A 97 1.80 4.53 -5.83
N THR A 98 2.01 3.79 -6.92
CA THR A 98 2.25 2.34 -6.89
C THR A 98 3.51 1.99 -6.10
N GLN A 99 4.61 2.72 -6.32
CA GLN A 99 5.85 2.50 -5.55
C GLN A 99 5.69 2.80 -4.06
N ARG A 100 4.91 3.82 -3.70
CA ARG A 100 4.58 4.13 -2.29
C ARG A 100 3.82 2.99 -1.63
N LEU A 101 2.81 2.44 -2.32
CA LEU A 101 2.05 1.31 -1.83
C LEU A 101 2.95 0.07 -1.65
N ALA A 102 3.78 -0.25 -2.65
CA ALA A 102 4.72 -1.36 -2.56
C ALA A 102 5.70 -1.22 -1.38
N ARG A 103 6.19 -0.01 -1.12
CA ARG A 103 7.03 0.28 0.05
C ARG A 103 6.29 0.11 1.37
N ALA A 104 5.03 0.54 1.46
CA ALA A 104 4.23 0.36 2.67
C ALA A 104 4.01 -1.13 2.99
N ARG A 105 3.74 -1.94 1.96
CA ARG A 105 3.67 -3.40 2.07
C ARG A 105 4.99 -4.01 2.57
N GLU A 106 6.13 -3.60 2.03
CA GLU A 106 7.45 -4.08 2.47
C GLU A 106 7.71 -3.80 3.97
N ILE A 107 7.41 -2.58 4.42
CA ILE A 107 7.53 -2.20 5.84
C ILE A 107 6.64 -3.08 6.72
N HIS A 108 5.43 -3.39 6.26
CA HIS A 108 4.52 -4.29 6.96
C HIS A 108 5.10 -5.70 7.09
N HIS A 109 5.56 -6.32 6.00
CA HIS A 109 6.16 -7.66 6.03
C HIS A 109 7.40 -7.75 6.92
N LEU A 110 8.25 -6.72 6.93
CA LEU A 110 9.40 -6.65 7.83
C LEU A 110 8.95 -6.65 9.31
N SER A 111 7.83 -6.00 9.61
CA SER A 111 7.25 -5.98 10.95
C SER A 111 6.76 -7.37 11.37
N GLU A 112 6.09 -8.11 10.47
CA GLU A 112 5.66 -9.50 10.73
C GLU A 112 6.85 -10.46 10.90
N LEU A 113 7.88 -10.31 10.08
CA LEU A 113 9.11 -11.10 10.18
C LEU A 113 9.79 -10.87 11.54
N ARG A 114 9.91 -9.62 11.98
CA ARG A 114 10.50 -9.28 13.28
C ARG A 114 9.70 -9.86 14.45
N LEU A 115 8.37 -9.79 14.40
CA LEU A 115 7.51 -10.41 15.42
C LEU A 115 7.70 -11.92 15.47
N SER A 116 7.79 -12.57 14.31
CA SER A 116 8.02 -14.02 14.21
C SER A 116 9.39 -14.42 14.77
N VAL A 117 10.44 -13.65 14.46
CA VAL A 117 11.79 -13.85 15.02
C VAL A 117 11.78 -13.64 16.54
N GLY A 118 11.18 -12.54 17.05
CA GLY A 118 11.08 -12.28 18.49
C GLY A 118 10.30 -13.35 19.27
N LYS A 119 9.21 -13.86 18.70
CA LYS A 119 8.44 -14.98 19.25
C LYS A 119 9.20 -16.31 19.20
N GLY A 120 9.99 -16.54 18.15
CA GLY A 120 10.77 -17.77 17.96
C GLY A 120 12.07 -17.83 18.78
N LEU A 121 12.58 -16.70 19.27
CA LEU A 121 13.80 -16.63 20.09
C LEU A 121 13.56 -16.84 21.59
N HIS A 122 12.33 -17.10 22.04
CA HIS A 122 12.04 -17.56 23.40
C HIS A 122 11.78 -19.07 23.41
N SER A 123 12.87 -19.84 23.40
CA SER A 123 12.87 -21.26 23.78
C SER A 123 14.18 -21.54 24.51
N ASP A 124 14.08 -21.62 25.84
CA ASP A 124 15.05 -22.12 26.83
C ASP A 124 16.51 -21.58 26.77
N ASN A 125 16.77 -20.48 27.50
CA ASN A 125 17.96 -20.34 28.36
C ASN A 125 17.93 -19.03 29.17
N PRO A 126 18.28 -19.03 30.48
CA PRO A 126 18.47 -17.79 31.23
C PRO A 126 19.95 -17.36 31.24
N VAL A 127 20.22 -16.08 31.01
CA VAL A 127 21.14 -15.19 31.78
C VAL A 127 21.71 -14.03 30.96
N SER A 128 21.50 -12.84 31.53
CA SER A 128 22.26 -11.59 31.54
C SER A 128 23.00 -11.09 30.29
N GLY A 129 22.49 -9.96 29.79
CA GLY A 129 23.18 -8.68 29.93
C GLY A 129 24.44 -8.45 29.10
N THR A 130 24.27 -7.86 27.92
CA THR A 130 25.23 -6.87 27.39
C THR A 130 24.51 -5.95 26.42
N HIS A 131 24.73 -4.65 26.59
CA HIS A 131 24.10 -3.59 25.79
C HIS A 131 24.73 -3.55 24.40
N ASP A 132 24.16 -4.26 23.44
CA ASP A 132 24.43 -4.00 22.02
C ASP A 132 23.21 -3.30 21.41
N LEU A 133 23.27 -1.97 21.40
CA LEU A 133 22.41 -1.13 20.56
C LEU A 133 22.96 -1.19 19.12
N SER A 134 22.58 -2.20 18.37
CA SER A 134 22.79 -2.23 16.92
C SER A 134 21.76 -1.33 16.23
N PHE A 135 22.15 -0.10 15.92
CA PHE A 135 21.41 0.76 15.00
C PHE A 135 21.65 0.28 13.57
N GLU A 136 20.85 -0.67 13.08
CA GLU A 136 20.83 -1.03 11.66
C GLU A 136 20.16 0.09 10.86
N THR A 137 21.00 0.88 10.17
CA THR A 137 20.52 1.89 9.21
C THR A 137 20.28 1.17 7.89
N ALA A 138 19.10 0.60 7.69
CA ALA A 138 18.75 -0.02 6.43
C ALA A 138 18.38 1.05 5.39
N ILE A 139 19.33 1.40 4.52
CA ILE A 139 19.03 2.15 3.29
C ILE A 139 18.46 1.12 2.30
N TYR A 140 17.12 1.03 2.24
CA TYR A 140 16.42 0.21 1.25
C TYR A 140 16.54 0.85 -0.14
N SER A 141 17.57 0.44 -0.90
CA SER A 141 17.62 0.67 -2.34
C SER A 141 16.80 -0.40 -3.07
N PRO A 142 15.95 -0.05 -4.06
CA PRO A 142 15.22 -1.03 -4.86
C PRO A 142 16.16 -2.08 -5.49
N PRO A 143 15.81 -3.37 -5.52
CA PRO A 143 16.63 -4.38 -6.18
C PRO A 143 16.67 -4.10 -7.69
N LEU A 144 17.85 -3.76 -8.21
CA LEU A 144 18.10 -3.69 -9.64
C LEU A 144 18.20 -5.12 -10.20
N SER A 145 17.07 -5.72 -10.56
CA SER A 145 17.06 -6.90 -11.43
C SER A 145 17.35 -6.48 -12.88
N ARG A 146 18.63 -6.22 -13.19
CA ARG A 146 19.07 -6.04 -14.58
C ARG A 146 19.41 -7.40 -15.19
N GLN A 147 18.48 -7.93 -15.98
CA GLN A 147 18.68 -9.09 -16.85
C GLN A 147 19.89 -8.87 -17.77
N LEU A 148 20.88 -9.76 -17.72
CA LEU A 148 21.87 -9.91 -18.79
C LEU A 148 21.39 -11.02 -19.72
N ALA A 149 20.75 -10.63 -20.81
CA ALA A 149 20.71 -11.45 -22.02
C ALA A 149 22.08 -11.35 -22.68
N VAL A 150 22.88 -12.42 -22.62
CA VAL A 150 24.05 -12.58 -23.48
C VAL A 150 23.69 -13.55 -24.59
N VAL A 151 23.54 -13.00 -25.79
CA VAL A 151 23.41 -13.72 -27.06
C VAL A 151 24.79 -13.99 -27.66
N ARG A 152 24.96 -15.20 -28.21
CA ARG A 152 26.02 -15.70 -29.14
C ARG A 152 27.42 -15.93 -28.53
N ARG A 153 28.14 -17.01 -28.85
CA ARG A 153 28.37 -17.70 -30.15
C ARG A 153 28.96 -19.11 -29.88
N ALA A 154 28.62 -20.11 -30.72
CA ALA A 154 29.42 -21.34 -30.90
C ALA A 154 30.72 -21.02 -31.68
N PRO A 155 31.76 -21.89 -31.65
CA PRO A 155 31.85 -22.95 -32.67
C PRO A 155 32.45 -24.30 -32.23
N LEU A 156 31.92 -25.34 -32.89
CA LEU A 156 32.52 -26.57 -33.46
C LEU A 156 33.89 -27.07 -32.97
N ARG A 157 33.92 -28.37 -32.65
CA ARG A 157 35.03 -29.28 -32.92
C ARG A 157 34.55 -30.37 -33.87
#